data_AF-A0A3S1YXT3-F1
#
_entry.id   AF-A0A3S1YXT3-F1
#
_cell.length_a   1.000
_cell.length_b   1.000
_cell.length_c   1.000
_cell.angle_alpha   90.00
_cell.angle_beta   90.00
_cell.angle_gamma   90.00
#
_symmetry.space_group_name_H-M   'P 1'
#
loop_
_entity.id
_entity.type
_entity.pdbx_description
1 polymer ?
#
loop_
_entity_poly.entity_id
_entity_poly.type
_entity_poly.pdbx_seq_one_letter_code
_entity_poly.pdbx_strand_id
1 'polypeptide(L)' 'MSGPQVAIDLGRIERNARTIVERCALSGIKVFGVTKGTCGMPQVARAMLRGG' A
#
# COMPACT_ATOMS: atom_id res chain seq x y z
N MET A 1 -10.63 9.57 22.57
CA MET A 1 -9.26 9.89 22.10
C MET A 1 -9.22 11.36 21.73
N SER A 2 -8.48 12.17 22.48
CA SER A 2 -8.25 13.60 22.18
C SER A 2 -6.81 13.79 21.70
N GLY A 3 -6.61 14.42 20.54
CA GLY A 3 -5.30 14.71 19.95
C GLY A 3 -5.29 14.59 18.42
N PRO A 4 -4.22 15.05 17.74
CA PRO A 4 -4.05 14.87 16.30
C PRO A 4 -4.06 13.39 15.92
N GLN A 5 -4.68 13.07 14.79
CA GLN A 5 -4.77 11.70 14.28
C GLN A 5 -4.35 11.65 12.82
N VAL A 6 -3.79 10.51 12.44
CA VAL A 6 -3.49 10.17 11.04
C VAL A 6 -4.50 9.14 10.58
N ALA A 7 -5.31 9.50 9.58
CA ALA A 7 -6.24 8.57 8.94
C ALA A 7 -5.63 8.02 7.64
N ILE A 8 -5.84 6.73 7.39
CA ILE A 8 -5.36 6.05 6.18
C ILE A 8 -6.56 5.50 5.41
N ASP A 9 -6.68 5.92 4.16
CA ASP A 9 -7.65 5.36 3.20
C ASP A 9 -7.05 4.10 2.55
N LEU A 10 -7.54 2.93 2.95
CA LEU A 10 -7.06 1.64 2.44
C LEU A 10 -7.37 1.43 0.95
N GLY A 11 -8.44 2.05 0.43
CA GLY A 11 -8.78 1.98 -0.99
C GLY A 11 -7.76 2.75 -1.84
N ARG A 12 -7.22 3.85 -1.32
CA ARG A 12 -6.09 4.55 -1.95
C ARG A 12 -4.81 3.72 -1.92
N ILE A 13 -4.51 3.06 -0.80
CA ILE A 13 -3.33 2.16 -0.72
C ILE A 13 -3.41 1.06 -1.77
N GLU A 14 -4.57 0.42 -1.91
CA GLU A 14 -4.80 -0.64 -2.90
C GLU A 14 -4.64 -0.13 -4.34
N ARG A 15 -5.29 0.99 -4.69
CA ARG A 15 -5.17 1.58 -6.04
C ARG A 15 -3.74 2.03 -6.36
N ASN A 16 -3.04 2.59 -5.38
CA ASN A 16 -1.65 3.02 -5.55
C ASN A 16 -0.72 1.82 -5.75
N ALA A 17 -0.89 0.76 -4.94
CA ALA A 17 -0.13 -0.47 -5.11
C ALA A 17 -0.33 -1.06 -6.50
N ARG A 18 -1.58 -1.18 -6.96
CA ARG A 18 -1.90 -1.65 -8.31
C ARG A 18 -1.22 -0.84 -9.41
N THR A 19 -1.30 0.48 -9.31
CA THR A 19 -0.70 1.38 -10.30
C THR A 19 0.82 1.14 -10.42
N ILE A 20 1.52 0.93 -9.31
CA ILE A 20 2.97 0.66 -9.32
C ILE A 20 3.26 -0.73 -9.87
N VAL A 21 2.52 -1.75 -9.43
CA VAL A 21 2.70 -3.14 -9.87
C VAL A 21 2.48 -3.27 -11.38
N GLU A 22 1.38 -2.72 -11.90
CA GLU A 22 1.07 -2.74 -13.33
C GLU A 22 2.16 -2.01 -14.14
N ARG A 23 2.64 -0.86 -13.68
CA ARG A 23 3.72 -0.12 -14.35
C ARG A 23 5.04 -0.89 -14.36
N CYS A 24 5.43 -1.49 -13.22
CA CYS A 24 6.65 -2.29 -13.14
C CYS A 24 6.56 -3.57 -13.98
N ALA A 25 5.37 -4.17 -14.08
CA ALA A 25 5.12 -5.34 -14.91
C ALA A 25 5.38 -5.08 -16.40
N LEU A 26 5.09 -3.86 -16.91
CA LEU A 26 5.42 -3.46 -18.29
C LEU A 26 6.93 -3.53 -18.58
N SER A 27 7.77 -3.46 -17.54
CA SER A 27 9.23 -3.59 -17.64
C SER A 27 9.76 -4.93 -17.13
N GLY A 28 8.90 -5.90 -16.83
CA GLY A 28 9.29 -7.20 -16.27
C GLY A 28 9.85 -7.15 -14.85
N ILE A 29 9.61 -6.06 -14.11
CA ILE A 29 10.12 -5.86 -12.74
C ILE A 29 9.10 -6.39 -11.73
N LYS A 30 9.56 -7.24 -10.80
CA LYS A 30 8.75 -7.68 -9.65
C LYS A 30 8.82 -6.66 -8.53
N VAL A 31 7.68 -6.43 -7.88
CA VAL A 31 7.54 -5.44 -6.79
C VAL A 31 7.49 -6.13 -5.43
N PHE A 32 8.11 -5.51 -4.42
CA PHE A 32 7.99 -5.92 -3.02
C PHE A 32 7.48 -4.74 -2.17
N GLY A 33 6.36 -4.93 -1.48
CA GLY A 33 5.75 -3.91 -0.63
C GLY A 33 6.33 -3.89 0.78
N VAL A 34 6.62 -2.71 1.33
CA VAL A 34 7.10 -2.51 2.71
C VAL A 34 6.17 -1.58 3.50
N THR A 35 5.77 -1.98 4.70
CA THR A 35 4.80 -1.23 5.55
C THR A 35 5.46 -0.41 6.67
N LYS A 36 6.74 -0.06 6.51
CA LYS A 36 7.52 0.68 7.53
C LYS A 36 6.89 2.03 7.88
N GLY A 37 6.42 2.79 6.89
CA GLY A 37 5.81 4.11 7.09
C GLY A 37 4.45 4.09 7.82
N THR A 38 3.84 2.91 7.95
CA THR A 38 2.57 2.72 8.66
C THR A 38 2.75 1.84 9.89
N CYS A 39 3.95 1.85 10.50
CA CYS A 39 4.28 1.09 11.71
C CYS A 39 3.91 -0.40 11.64
N GLY A 40 4.01 -1.02 10.46
CA GLY A 40 3.66 -2.42 10.28
C GLY A 40 2.15 -2.72 10.27
N MET A 41 1.28 -1.71 10.15
CA MET A 41 -0.19 -1.88 10.12
C MET A 41 -0.64 -2.99 9.16
N PRO A 42 -1.21 -4.11 9.65
CA PRO A 42 -1.60 -5.24 8.82
C PRO A 42 -2.66 -4.91 7.76
N GLN A 43 -3.53 -3.93 8.03
CA GLN A 43 -4.56 -3.47 7.12
C GLN A 43 -3.94 -2.85 5.86
N VAL A 44 -2.83 -2.12 6.01
CA VAL A 44 -2.09 -1.51 4.91
C VAL A 44 -1.40 -2.60 4.09
N ALA A 45 -0.75 -3.56 4.74
CA ALA A 45 -0.14 -4.71 4.05
C ALA A 45 -1.18 -5.46 3.21
N ARG A 46 -2.35 -5.78 3.78
CA ARG A 46 -3.44 -6.44 3.05
C ARG A 46 -3.97 -5.61 1.89
N ALA A 47 -4.05 -4.28 2.04
CA ALA A 47 -4.45 -3.40 0.94
C ALA A 47 -3.43 -3.39 -0.19
N MET A 48 -2.13 -3.35 0.12
CA MET A 48 -1.07 -3.50 -0.87
C MET A 48 -1.17 -4.83 -1.61
N LEU A 49 -1.33 -5.95 -0.88
CA LEU A 49 -1.48 -7.28 -1.48
C LEU A 49 -2.70 -7.42 -2.41
N ARG A 50 -3.82 -6.75 -2.11
CA ARG A 50 -4.98 -6.70 -3.04
C ARG A 50 -4.71 -5.86 -4.28
N GLY A 51 -3.77 -4.92 -4.19
CA GLY A 51 -3.33 -4.09 -5.31
C GLY A 51 -2.44 -4.86 -6.31
N GLY A 52 -1.66 -5.82 -5.82
CA GLY A 52 -0.75 -6.65 -6.63
C GLY A 52 0.60 -6.85 -5.96
#